data_AF-A0A923IKI6-F1
#
_entry.id   AF-A0A923IKI6-F1
#
_cell.length_a   1.000
_cell.length_b   1.000
_cell.length_c   1.000
_cell.angle_alpha   90.00
_cell.angle_beta   90.00
_cell.angle_gamma   90.00
#
_symmetry.space_group_name_H-M   'P 1'
#
loop_
_entity.id
_entity.type
_entity.pdbx_description
1 polymer ?
#
loop_
_entity_poly.entity_id
_entity_poly.type
_entity_poly.pdbx_seq_one_letter_code
_entity_poly.pdbx_strand_id
1 'polypeptide(L)'
;MGELRLMKGNEVIAEAAIRCGCDGYFGYPITPQSEVMETLMEREPWNETGMVVLQAESEIGAIHMIYGAAGSGKKVITSSSSPGISLMAEGISYIAGSELPCLIVNVQRGGPGLGTIQPSQADYFQATKGGGHGDYRLIVLAPSSVQEMNDFVELGLKLAFKYRNPAMILTDGMIGQMMEKVVLADYIPRLTDEEINEKYGSWVTNGRKPYRERNVITSLEMDSDIMENNNLRFQEKYAKMEEEDLLFEEIQCEDAEYLLVAFGSSARVCLKTVDLAREKGIKAGLLRPITLFPFPKKPIAALAKQVKGILVVEMNAGQMIEDVQLAVGCAACEVPVLHFGRMGGIIHSPVEVLAALEQKLIGE
;
A
#
# COMPACT_ATOMS: atom_id res chain seq x y z
N MET A 1 10.54 -23.88 7.72
CA MET A 1 9.06 -23.89 7.64
C MET A 1 8.60 -22.90 8.69
N GLY A 2 7.99 -21.80 8.25
CA GLY A 2 7.56 -20.73 9.15
C GLY A 2 6.51 -21.18 10.17
N GLU A 3 6.33 -20.38 11.21
CA GLU A 3 5.39 -20.67 12.30
C GLU A 3 3.95 -20.38 11.85
N LEU A 4 3.05 -21.35 11.95
CA LEU A 4 1.63 -21.19 11.61
C LEU A 4 0.85 -20.66 12.83
N ARG A 5 0.20 -19.50 12.68
CA ARG A 5 -0.70 -18.92 13.69
C ARG A 5 -2.04 -18.51 13.12
N LEU A 6 -3.02 -18.32 13.99
CA LEU A 6 -4.30 -17.71 13.67
C LEU A 6 -4.28 -16.29 14.28
N MET A 7 -4.29 -15.24 13.44
CA MET A 7 -4.11 -13.85 13.87
C MET A 7 -5.00 -12.91 13.06
N LYS A 8 -5.30 -11.74 13.62
CA LYS A 8 -5.93 -10.65 12.85
C LYS A 8 -4.93 -9.96 11.93
N GLY A 9 -5.43 -9.29 10.89
CA GLY A 9 -4.61 -8.48 9.97
C GLY A 9 -3.78 -7.40 10.66
N ASN A 10 -4.34 -6.68 11.63
CA ASN A 10 -3.58 -5.65 12.36
C ASN A 10 -2.50 -6.25 13.27
N GLU A 11 -2.84 -7.31 14.01
CA GLU A 11 -1.91 -8.02 14.90
C GLU A 11 -0.73 -8.58 14.11
N VAL A 12 -0.97 -9.06 12.88
CA VAL A 12 0.10 -9.65 12.07
C VAL A 12 1.07 -8.61 11.51
N ILE A 13 0.64 -7.36 11.28
CA ILE A 13 1.57 -6.28 10.92
C ILE A 13 2.59 -6.06 12.03
N ALA A 14 2.14 -6.04 13.29
CA ALA A 14 3.01 -5.88 14.45
C ALA A 14 4.02 -7.04 14.55
N GLU A 15 3.52 -8.27 14.44
CA GLU A 15 4.36 -9.48 14.44
C GLU A 15 5.40 -9.47 13.30
N ALA A 16 4.97 -9.12 12.09
CA ALA A 16 5.84 -9.05 10.92
C ALA A 16 6.90 -7.95 11.07
N ALA A 17 6.55 -6.79 11.64
CA ALA A 17 7.50 -5.71 11.91
C ALA A 17 8.61 -6.15 12.88
N ILE A 18 8.24 -6.85 13.95
CA ILE A 18 9.22 -7.40 14.91
C ILE A 18 10.14 -8.40 14.19
N ARG A 19 9.56 -9.32 13.41
CA ARG A 19 10.29 -10.40 12.73
C ARG A 19 11.19 -9.90 11.60
N CYS A 20 10.81 -8.87 10.86
CA CYS A 20 11.63 -8.36 9.75
C CYS A 20 12.77 -7.44 10.21
N GLY A 21 13.03 -7.37 11.52
CA GLY A 21 14.06 -6.54 12.11
C GLY A 21 13.76 -5.05 11.98
N CYS A 22 12.51 -4.63 12.20
CA CYS A 22 12.17 -3.22 12.29
C CYS A 22 12.86 -2.59 13.52
N ASP A 23 13.42 -1.41 13.36
CA ASP A 23 14.11 -0.67 14.41
C ASP A 23 13.15 0.17 15.25
N GLY A 24 12.07 0.67 14.65
CA GLY A 24 11.19 1.62 15.31
C GLY A 24 9.76 1.64 14.76
N TYR A 25 8.80 1.71 15.67
CA TYR A 25 7.42 2.09 15.41
C TYR A 25 7.08 3.40 16.12
N PHE A 26 6.52 4.33 15.37
CA PHE A 26 6.00 5.61 15.88
C PHE A 26 4.58 5.79 15.39
N GLY A 27 3.60 5.93 16.28
CA GLY A 27 2.20 6.00 15.87
C GLY A 27 1.31 6.74 16.85
N TYR A 28 0.11 7.09 16.39
CA TYR A 28 -0.94 7.70 17.19
C TYR A 28 -2.21 6.83 17.12
N PRO A 29 -2.90 6.55 18.24
CA PRO A 29 -4.09 5.71 18.23
C PRO A 29 -5.21 6.27 17.35
N ILE A 30 -5.67 5.46 16.40
CA ILE A 30 -6.87 5.75 15.61
C ILE A 30 -7.51 4.44 15.14
N THR A 31 -8.82 4.28 15.35
CA THR A 31 -9.55 3.09 14.86
C THR A 31 -9.61 3.10 13.33
N PRO A 32 -9.44 1.96 12.62
CA PRO A 32 -9.29 0.59 13.13
C PRO A 32 -7.85 0.09 13.21
N GLN A 33 -6.82 0.94 13.16
CA GLN A 33 -5.41 0.47 13.18
C GLN A 33 -4.82 0.27 14.57
N SER A 34 -5.41 0.85 15.64
CA SER A 34 -4.83 0.88 17.00
C SER A 34 -4.29 -0.46 17.50
N GLU A 35 -4.90 -1.59 17.09
CA GLU A 35 -4.44 -2.94 17.41
C GLU A 35 -2.97 -3.19 17.02
N VAL A 36 -2.43 -2.55 15.97
CA VAL A 36 -1.00 -2.66 15.62
C VAL A 36 -0.13 -2.21 16.81
N MET A 37 -0.43 -1.05 17.38
CA MET A 37 0.33 -0.53 18.52
C MET A 37 0.04 -1.33 19.80
N GLU A 38 -1.21 -1.72 20.02
CA GLU A 38 -1.59 -2.54 21.18
C GLU A 38 -0.84 -3.88 21.18
N THR A 39 -0.77 -4.56 20.03
CA THR A 39 0.00 -5.80 19.87
C THR A 39 1.50 -5.56 20.07
N LEU A 40 2.07 -4.47 19.55
CA LEU A 40 3.47 -4.13 19.80
C LEU A 40 3.75 -3.91 21.30
N MET A 41 2.83 -3.27 22.02
CA MET A 41 2.96 -3.05 23.46
C MET A 41 2.84 -4.37 24.25
N GLU A 42 1.94 -5.26 23.85
CA GLU A 42 1.80 -6.58 24.47
C GLU A 42 3.01 -7.48 24.20
N ARG A 43 3.61 -7.38 23.00
CA ARG A 43 4.79 -8.14 22.60
C ARG A 43 6.09 -7.66 23.23
N GLU A 44 6.13 -6.43 23.75
CA GLU A 44 7.32 -5.79 24.34
C GLU A 44 8.62 -5.99 23.52
N PRO A 45 8.65 -5.70 22.20
CA PRO A 45 9.77 -6.08 21.35
C PRO A 45 11.08 -5.35 21.67
N TRP A 46 11.04 -4.29 22.50
CA TRP A 46 12.24 -3.69 23.07
C TRP A 46 13.03 -4.66 23.97
N ASN A 47 12.38 -5.69 24.53
CA ASN A 47 13.03 -6.75 25.31
C ASN A 47 13.56 -7.90 24.43
N GLU A 48 13.01 -8.08 23.22
CA GLU A 48 13.34 -9.20 22.32
C GLU A 48 14.33 -8.79 21.22
N THR A 49 13.95 -7.82 20.39
CA THR A 49 14.74 -7.35 19.24
C THR A 49 15.44 -6.03 19.55
N GLY A 50 14.96 -5.30 20.57
CA GLY A 50 15.36 -3.94 20.90
C GLY A 50 14.71 -2.88 20.01
N MET A 51 13.61 -3.23 19.34
CA MET A 51 12.77 -2.30 18.58
C MET A 51 12.19 -1.22 19.50
N VAL A 52 12.24 0.04 19.07
CA VAL A 52 11.60 1.14 19.78
C VAL A 52 10.12 1.20 19.40
N VAL A 53 9.24 1.27 20.39
CA VAL A 53 7.80 1.47 20.16
C VAL A 53 7.40 2.71 20.93
N LEU A 54 6.88 3.72 20.24
CA LEU A 54 6.53 4.99 20.86
C LEU A 54 5.18 5.50 20.36
N GLN A 55 4.31 5.81 21.31
CA GLN A 55 3.08 6.54 21.05
C GLN A 55 3.39 8.04 20.97
N ALA A 56 3.20 8.62 19.78
CA ALA A 56 3.37 10.06 19.56
C ALA A 56 2.16 10.85 20.10
N GLU A 57 2.26 12.16 20.14
CA GLU A 57 1.17 13.07 20.53
C GLU A 57 0.15 13.32 19.42
N SER A 58 0.52 13.06 18.16
CA SER A 58 -0.32 13.17 16.96
C SER A 58 0.32 12.42 15.79
N GLU A 59 -0.43 12.22 14.71
CA GLU A 59 0.10 11.71 13.45
C GLU A 59 1.19 12.61 12.84
N ILE A 60 1.12 13.93 13.07
CA ILE A 60 2.16 14.88 12.66
C ILE A 60 3.46 14.60 13.40
N GLY A 61 3.39 14.37 14.72
CA GLY A 61 4.55 13.98 15.52
C GLY A 61 5.13 12.64 15.05
N ALA A 62 4.26 11.64 14.85
CA ALA A 62 4.68 10.30 14.40
C ALA A 62 5.42 10.32 13.06
N ILE A 63 4.90 11.01 12.03
CA ILE A 63 5.54 11.02 10.71
C ILE A 63 6.89 11.77 10.71
N HIS A 64 7.06 12.79 11.55
CA HIS A 64 8.35 13.48 11.68
C HIS A 64 9.38 12.68 12.50
N MET A 65 8.92 11.85 13.44
CA MET A 65 9.80 10.84 14.07
C MET A 65 10.27 9.81 13.04
N ILE A 66 9.37 9.35 12.16
CA ILE A 66 9.71 8.47 11.03
C ILE A 66 10.76 9.15 10.13
N TYR A 67 10.58 10.42 9.75
CA TYR A 67 11.56 11.16 8.94
C TYR A 67 12.96 11.13 9.58
N GLY A 68 13.07 11.47 10.87
CA GLY A 68 14.35 11.50 11.57
C GLY A 68 15.00 10.12 11.68
N ALA A 69 14.21 9.10 12.03
CA ALA A 69 14.71 7.74 12.20
C ALA A 69 15.10 7.08 10.87
N ALA A 70 14.30 7.26 9.81
CA ALA A 70 14.62 6.80 8.46
C ALA A 70 15.92 7.45 7.93
N GLY A 71 16.16 8.73 8.26
CA GLY A 71 17.39 9.43 7.93
C GLY A 71 18.66 8.80 8.54
N SER A 72 18.54 8.01 9.60
CA SER A 72 19.65 7.26 10.19
C SER A 72 19.90 5.88 9.54
N GLY A 73 19.12 5.52 8.53
CA GLY A 73 19.21 4.23 7.84
C GLY A 73 18.50 3.07 8.55
N LYS A 74 17.68 3.39 9.57
CA LYS A 74 16.94 2.42 10.37
C LYS A 74 15.61 2.06 9.69
N LYS A 75 15.20 0.79 9.79
CA LYS A 75 13.90 0.32 9.28
C LYS A 75 12.82 0.83 10.22
N VAL A 76 11.93 1.69 9.72
CA VAL A 76 10.88 2.27 10.56
C VAL A 76 9.52 2.20 9.90
N ILE A 77 8.51 1.98 10.74
CA ILE A 77 7.11 1.82 10.34
C ILE A 77 6.19 2.71 11.16
N THR A 78 5.16 3.25 10.53
CA THR A 78 4.02 3.88 11.21
C THR A 78 2.72 3.29 10.69
N SER A 79 1.66 3.33 11.49
CA SER A 79 0.32 3.00 11.05
C SER A 79 -0.67 4.09 11.45
N SER A 80 -1.62 4.35 10.57
CA SER A 80 -2.72 5.28 10.79
C SER A 80 -3.96 4.84 9.98
N SER A 81 -4.99 5.67 9.99
CA SER A 81 -6.22 5.47 9.21
C SER A 81 -6.59 6.80 8.58
N SER A 82 -7.19 6.78 7.40
CA SER A 82 -7.70 7.90 6.58
C SER A 82 -7.43 9.31 7.13
N PRO A 83 -8.11 9.82 8.19
CA PRO A 83 -7.88 11.20 8.64
C PRO A 83 -6.45 11.45 9.13
N GLY A 84 -5.84 10.48 9.79
CA GLY A 84 -4.47 10.56 10.26
C GLY A 84 -3.46 10.55 9.11
N ILE A 85 -3.71 9.82 8.02
CA ILE A 85 -2.89 9.92 6.81
C ILE A 85 -2.98 11.32 6.18
N SER A 86 -4.16 11.95 6.23
CA SER A 86 -4.30 13.35 5.81
C SER A 86 -3.44 14.30 6.65
N LEU A 87 -3.32 14.05 7.96
CA LEU A 87 -2.41 14.82 8.83
C LEU A 87 -0.93 14.55 8.52
N MET A 88 -0.59 13.32 8.10
CA MET A 88 0.78 12.95 7.71
C MET A 88 1.20 13.47 6.34
N ALA A 89 0.28 13.98 5.52
CA ALA A 89 0.50 14.28 4.11
C ALA A 89 1.74 15.15 3.82
N GLU A 90 1.98 16.20 4.62
CA GLU A 90 3.19 17.03 4.53
C GLU A 90 4.45 16.21 4.84
N GLY A 91 4.45 15.47 5.95
CA GLY A 91 5.60 14.63 6.32
C GLY A 91 5.90 13.56 5.26
N ILE A 92 4.87 12.96 4.66
CA ILE A 92 5.01 11.96 3.60
C ILE A 92 5.69 12.57 2.36
N SER A 93 5.29 13.77 1.92
CA SER A 93 5.94 14.41 0.78
C SER A 93 7.38 14.83 1.09
N TYR A 94 7.66 15.25 2.32
CA TYR A 94 9.03 15.54 2.78
C TYR A 94 9.94 14.30 2.79
N ILE A 95 9.43 13.16 3.27
CA ILE A 95 10.15 11.87 3.25
C ILE A 95 10.45 11.45 1.80
N ALA A 96 9.48 11.57 0.90
CA ALA A 96 9.66 11.24 -0.52
C ALA A 96 10.71 12.16 -1.18
N GLY A 97 10.60 13.48 -0.99
CA GLY A 97 11.53 14.47 -1.54
C GLY A 97 12.94 14.39 -0.94
N SER A 98 13.06 13.90 0.30
CA SER A 98 14.35 13.65 0.96
C SER A 98 14.93 12.26 0.68
N GLU A 99 14.21 11.46 -0.13
CA GLU A 99 14.59 10.11 -0.54
C GLU A 99 14.90 9.21 0.68
N LEU A 100 13.93 9.10 1.59
CA LEU A 100 14.04 8.31 2.82
C LEU A 100 13.17 7.05 2.76
N PRO A 101 13.70 5.88 3.19
CA PRO A 101 12.94 4.64 3.21
C PRO A 101 12.14 4.49 4.50
N CYS A 102 10.83 4.31 4.39
CA CYS A 102 9.97 3.93 5.51
C CYS A 102 8.74 3.17 5.01
N LEU A 103 8.05 2.50 5.94
CA LEU A 103 6.78 1.85 5.68
C LEU A 103 5.64 2.58 6.41
N ILE A 104 4.57 2.90 5.69
CA ILE A 104 3.36 3.51 6.23
C ILE A 104 2.21 2.52 6.03
N VAL A 105 1.43 2.24 7.06
CA VAL A 105 0.22 1.43 6.93
C VAL A 105 -1.00 2.33 7.06
N ASN A 106 -1.80 2.39 6.00
CA ASN A 106 -3.12 3.01 6.05
C ASN A 106 -4.19 1.92 6.13
N VAL A 107 -4.81 1.77 7.30
CA VAL A 107 -5.99 0.92 7.50
C VAL A 107 -7.23 1.77 7.25
N GLN A 108 -7.71 1.76 6.01
CA GLN A 108 -8.78 2.64 5.56
C GLN A 108 -10.10 2.39 6.29
N ARG A 109 -10.83 3.49 6.53
CA ARG A 109 -12.19 3.47 7.08
C ARG A 109 -13.09 4.46 6.33
N GLY A 110 -14.41 4.33 6.47
CA GLY A 110 -15.36 5.14 5.71
C GLY A 110 -15.25 6.63 6.01
N GLY A 111 -15.03 7.46 4.99
CA GLY A 111 -15.06 8.93 5.04
C GLY A 111 -16.19 9.54 4.18
N PRO A 112 -16.15 10.85 3.85
CA PRO A 112 -15.12 11.85 4.21
C PRO A 112 -15.28 12.40 5.65
N GLY A 113 -14.35 13.26 6.07
CA GLY A 113 -14.34 13.84 7.42
C GLY A 113 -13.96 12.83 8.49
N LEU A 114 -14.55 12.94 9.70
CA LEU A 114 -14.33 11.93 10.74
C LEU A 114 -14.81 10.54 10.29
N GLY A 115 -15.92 10.52 9.56
CA GLY A 115 -16.45 9.33 8.93
C GLY A 115 -16.98 8.28 9.92
N THR A 116 -16.79 7.01 9.57
CA THR A 116 -17.16 5.81 10.33
C THR A 116 -15.93 4.92 10.52
N ILE A 117 -16.00 3.99 11.47
CA ILE A 117 -14.96 2.98 11.70
C ILE A 117 -15.07 1.77 10.75
N GLN A 118 -16.15 1.72 9.97
CA GLN A 118 -16.41 0.62 9.04
C GLN A 118 -15.44 0.65 7.84
N PRO A 119 -15.20 -0.49 7.16
CA PRO A 119 -14.21 -0.59 6.09
C PRO A 119 -14.49 0.31 4.88
N SER A 120 -13.45 0.77 4.20
CA SER A 120 -13.58 1.53 2.96
C SER A 120 -12.34 1.41 2.09
N GLN A 121 -12.47 1.79 0.83
CA GLN A 121 -11.36 1.91 -0.13
C GLN A 121 -11.27 3.33 -0.69
N ALA A 122 -11.78 4.33 0.05
CA ALA A 122 -11.92 5.71 -0.40
C ALA A 122 -10.64 6.55 -0.27
N ASP A 123 -9.52 5.96 0.15
CA ASP A 123 -8.21 6.64 0.22
C ASP A 123 -7.32 6.30 -0.99
N TYR A 124 -7.85 5.63 -2.02
CA TYR A 124 -7.08 5.24 -3.20
C TYR A 124 -6.37 6.43 -3.84
N PHE A 125 -7.05 7.56 -4.05
CA PHE A 125 -6.42 8.78 -4.57
C PHE A 125 -5.38 9.36 -3.62
N GLN A 126 -5.68 9.41 -2.32
CA GLN A 126 -4.71 9.88 -1.32
C GLN A 126 -3.40 9.07 -1.37
N ALA A 127 -3.51 7.75 -1.56
CA ALA A 127 -2.37 6.85 -1.65
C ALA A 127 -1.65 6.90 -3.01
N THR A 128 -2.38 6.98 -4.12
CA THR A 128 -1.82 6.78 -5.47
C THR A 128 -1.61 8.06 -6.26
N LYS A 129 -2.46 9.07 -6.08
CA LYS A 129 -2.41 10.38 -6.76
C LYS A 129 -1.81 11.48 -5.89
N GLY A 130 -1.64 11.19 -4.59
CA GLY A 130 -1.00 12.06 -3.62
C GLY A 130 -1.97 12.63 -2.59
N GLY A 131 -1.40 13.07 -1.48
CA GLY A 131 -2.07 13.83 -0.42
C GLY A 131 -1.24 15.02 0.06
N GLY A 132 0.09 14.96 -0.12
CA GLY A 132 1.03 16.08 0.06
C GLY A 132 1.31 16.82 -1.25
N HIS A 133 2.40 17.60 -1.29
CA HIS A 133 2.77 18.44 -2.42
C HIS A 133 3.94 17.88 -3.24
N GLY A 134 4.01 18.26 -4.52
CA GLY A 134 5.06 17.86 -5.47
C GLY A 134 4.71 16.61 -6.28
N ASP A 135 5.46 16.38 -7.36
CA ASP A 135 5.25 15.26 -8.29
C ASP A 135 5.79 13.92 -7.76
N TYR A 136 5.52 13.63 -6.47
CA TYR A 136 6.00 12.44 -5.80
C TYR A 136 5.08 11.23 -6.01
N ARG A 137 5.64 10.03 -5.84
CA ARG A 137 4.88 8.78 -5.79
C ARG A 137 5.33 7.93 -4.61
N LEU A 138 4.39 7.19 -4.04
CA LEU A 138 4.67 6.12 -3.08
C LEU A 138 4.60 4.79 -3.79
N ILE A 139 5.35 3.80 -3.31
CA ILE A 139 5.02 2.41 -3.61
C ILE A 139 3.78 2.06 -2.79
N VAL A 140 2.72 1.56 -3.41
CA VAL A 140 1.45 1.27 -2.72
C VAL A 140 1.08 -0.19 -2.92
N LEU A 141 1.10 -0.97 -1.84
CA LEU A 141 0.73 -2.38 -1.79
C LEU A 141 -0.69 -2.54 -1.24
N ALA A 142 -1.52 -3.36 -1.87
CA ALA A 142 -2.93 -3.57 -1.52
C ALA A 142 -3.20 -5.04 -1.15
N PRO A 143 -3.06 -5.41 0.14
CA PRO A 143 -3.28 -6.78 0.58
C PRO A 143 -4.78 -7.15 0.53
N SER A 144 -5.06 -8.40 0.18
CA SER A 144 -6.39 -9.01 0.11
C SER A 144 -6.60 -10.12 1.17
N SER A 145 -5.56 -10.40 1.96
CA SER A 145 -5.55 -11.42 3.02
C SER A 145 -4.64 -11.04 4.18
N VAL A 146 -4.79 -11.74 5.31
CA VAL A 146 -3.88 -11.58 6.47
C VAL A 146 -2.47 -12.09 6.14
N GLN A 147 -2.32 -13.10 5.26
CA GLN A 147 -0.99 -13.54 4.82
C GLN A 147 -0.27 -12.43 4.05
N GLU A 148 -0.96 -11.74 3.13
CA GLU A 148 -0.36 -10.61 2.42
C GLU A 148 -0.06 -9.45 3.36
N MET A 149 -0.86 -9.22 4.40
CA MET A 149 -0.55 -8.22 5.44
C MET A 149 0.78 -8.51 6.15
N ASN A 150 1.10 -9.78 6.41
CA ASN A 150 2.40 -10.20 6.94
C ASN A 150 3.51 -9.98 5.91
N ASP A 151 3.35 -10.54 4.71
CA ASP A 151 4.40 -10.57 3.69
C ASP A 151 4.76 -9.17 3.20
N PHE A 152 3.76 -8.27 3.14
CA PHE A 152 3.94 -6.92 2.62
C PHE A 152 4.71 -6.00 3.56
N VAL A 153 4.86 -6.33 4.85
CA VAL A 153 5.71 -5.55 5.75
C VAL A 153 7.17 -5.66 5.34
N GLU A 154 7.68 -6.87 5.14
CA GLU A 154 9.06 -7.07 4.68
C GLU A 154 9.23 -6.57 3.24
N LEU A 155 8.29 -6.90 2.34
CA LEU A 155 8.34 -6.46 0.95
C LEU A 155 8.34 -4.92 0.85
N GLY A 156 7.45 -4.25 1.59
CA GLY A 156 7.34 -2.80 1.62
C GLY A 156 8.62 -2.14 2.10
N LEU A 157 9.23 -2.63 3.19
CA LEU A 157 10.53 -2.14 3.65
C LEU A 157 11.64 -2.42 2.63
N LYS A 158 11.69 -3.61 2.05
CA LYS A 158 12.69 -3.96 1.02
C LYS A 158 12.60 -3.02 -0.18
N LEU A 159 11.40 -2.77 -0.69
CA LEU A 159 11.15 -1.85 -1.79
C LEU A 159 11.48 -0.40 -1.40
N ALA A 160 11.13 0.01 -0.19
CA ALA A 160 11.43 1.34 0.31
C ALA A 160 12.95 1.61 0.33
N PHE A 161 13.73 0.65 0.84
CA PHE A 161 15.20 0.74 0.83
C PHE A 161 15.81 0.59 -0.57
N LYS A 162 15.26 -0.26 -1.44
CA LYS A 162 15.71 -0.41 -2.84
C LYS A 162 15.69 0.92 -3.58
N TYR A 163 14.64 1.71 -3.38
CA TYR A 163 14.41 2.95 -4.12
C TYR A 163 14.71 4.23 -3.33
N ARG A 164 15.03 4.14 -2.04
CA ARG A 164 15.06 5.32 -1.15
C ARG A 164 13.76 6.13 -1.30
N ASN A 165 12.64 5.44 -1.07
CA ASN A 165 11.31 6.00 -1.24
C ASN A 165 10.38 5.44 -0.17
N PRO A 166 9.39 6.20 0.32
CA PRO A 166 8.34 5.65 1.16
C PRO A 166 7.50 4.59 0.43
N ALA A 167 7.12 3.55 1.17
CA ALA A 167 6.15 2.54 0.76
C ALA A 167 4.93 2.59 1.67
N MET A 168 3.76 2.27 1.13
CA MET A 168 2.48 2.24 1.82
C MET A 168 1.82 0.88 1.66
N ILE A 169 1.34 0.30 2.76
CA ILE A 169 0.33 -0.76 2.72
C ILE A 169 -1.04 -0.08 2.84
N LEU A 170 -1.83 -0.16 1.78
CA LEU A 170 -3.20 0.34 1.72
C LEU A 170 -4.17 -0.83 1.94
N THR A 171 -4.56 -1.01 3.18
CA THR A 171 -5.52 -2.04 3.61
C THR A 171 -6.82 -1.39 4.07
N ASP A 172 -7.77 -2.15 4.60
CA ASP A 172 -9.04 -1.64 5.06
C ASP A 172 -9.47 -2.30 6.38
N GLY A 173 -10.48 -1.73 7.04
CA GLY A 173 -10.98 -2.26 8.30
C GLY A 173 -11.46 -3.71 8.24
N MET A 174 -11.81 -4.27 7.07
CA MET A 174 -12.22 -5.67 6.95
C MET A 174 -10.99 -6.58 7.02
N ILE A 175 -9.97 -6.31 6.20
CA ILE A 175 -8.74 -7.11 6.20
C ILE A 175 -7.96 -6.92 7.52
N GLY A 176 -7.96 -5.71 8.09
CA GLY A 176 -7.32 -5.43 9.38
C GLY A 176 -7.92 -6.21 10.54
N GLN A 177 -9.26 -6.37 10.57
CA GLN A 177 -9.99 -7.00 11.69
C GLN A 177 -10.23 -8.51 11.50
N MET A 178 -10.22 -9.00 10.25
CA MET A 178 -10.45 -10.42 10.00
C MET A 178 -9.30 -11.28 10.52
N MET A 179 -9.63 -12.49 10.94
CA MET A 179 -8.68 -13.46 11.48
C MET A 179 -8.52 -14.62 10.51
N GLU A 180 -7.27 -14.91 10.13
CA GLU A 180 -6.94 -16.00 9.22
C GLU A 180 -5.69 -16.75 9.67
N LYS A 181 -5.47 -17.92 9.07
CA LYS A 181 -4.21 -18.64 9.24
C LYS A 181 -3.11 -17.89 8.50
N VAL A 182 -2.02 -17.62 9.18
CA VAL A 182 -0.83 -16.98 8.62
C VAL A 182 0.41 -17.82 8.93
N VAL A 183 1.26 -17.97 7.92
CA VAL A 183 2.62 -18.51 8.07
C VAL A 183 3.53 -17.32 8.31
N LEU A 184 4.01 -17.18 9.54
CA LEU A 184 4.89 -16.11 9.93
C LEU A 184 6.30 -16.36 9.38
N ALA A 185 6.94 -15.28 8.93
CA ALA A 185 8.32 -15.32 8.46
C ALA A 185 9.29 -15.64 9.61
N ASP A 186 10.48 -16.12 9.26
CA ASP A 186 11.56 -16.29 10.22
C ASP A 186 12.11 -14.93 10.68
N TYR A 187 12.77 -14.89 11.84
CA TYR A 187 13.35 -13.67 12.36
C TYR A 187 14.57 -13.23 11.54
N ILE A 188 14.54 -11.98 11.11
CA ILE A 188 15.64 -11.27 10.45
C ILE A 188 16.25 -10.30 11.48
N PRO A 189 17.55 -10.41 11.80
CA PRO A 189 18.18 -9.51 12.74
C PRO A 189 18.20 -8.07 12.20
N ARG A 190 18.18 -7.11 13.13
CA ARG A 190 18.38 -5.69 12.80
C ARG A 190 19.80 -5.46 12.31
N LEU A 191 19.96 -4.49 11.41
CA LEU A 191 21.28 -4.10 10.95
C LEU A 191 22.03 -3.40 12.09
N THR A 192 23.27 -3.83 12.29
CA THR A 192 24.23 -3.12 13.14
C THR A 192 24.58 -1.76 12.52
N ASP A 193 25.11 -0.86 13.34
CA ASP A 193 25.55 0.45 12.83
C ASP A 193 26.70 0.30 11.81
N GLU A 194 27.53 -0.73 11.92
CA GLU A 194 28.58 -1.04 10.93
C GLU A 194 27.97 -1.41 9.58
N GLU A 195 27.00 -2.34 9.54
CA GLU A 195 26.30 -2.74 8.31
C GLU A 195 25.51 -1.58 7.69
N ILE A 196 24.90 -0.71 8.50
CA ILE A 196 24.23 0.51 8.01
C ILE A 196 25.26 1.43 7.34
N ASN A 197 26.44 1.62 7.95
CA ASN A 197 27.48 2.46 7.36
C ASN A 197 28.04 1.85 6.08
N GLU A 198 28.20 0.53 6.00
CA GLU A 198 28.64 -0.17 4.80
C GLU A 198 27.63 -0.05 3.66
N LYS A 199 26.35 -0.31 3.93
CA LYS A 199 25.30 -0.34 2.90
C LYS A 199 24.80 1.05 2.51
N TYR A 200 24.66 1.95 3.47
CA TYR A 200 23.93 3.21 3.33
C TYR A 200 24.76 4.44 3.70
N GLY A 201 26.08 4.25 3.88
CA GLY A 201 27.01 5.30 4.28
C GLY A 201 27.04 6.54 3.39
N SER A 202 26.57 6.44 2.14
CA SER A 202 26.52 7.58 1.21
C SER A 202 25.45 8.62 1.55
N TRP A 203 24.43 8.29 2.36
CA TRP A 203 23.32 9.22 2.63
C TRP A 203 22.85 9.28 4.08
N VAL A 204 23.10 8.25 4.90
CA VAL A 204 22.60 8.23 6.29
C VAL A 204 23.24 9.29 7.18
N THR A 205 22.45 9.87 8.09
CA THR A 205 22.90 10.82 9.11
C THR A 205 23.00 10.14 10.48
N ASN A 206 24.13 9.47 10.74
CA ASN A 206 24.38 8.71 11.98
C ASN A 206 25.72 9.10 12.65
N GLY A 207 25.95 10.41 12.72
CA GLY A 207 27.14 11.02 13.36
C GLY A 207 28.32 11.27 12.42
N ARG A 208 29.32 12.00 12.92
CA ARG A 208 30.55 12.32 12.18
C ARG A 208 31.43 11.09 12.07
N LYS A 209 31.85 10.75 10.85
CA LYS A 209 32.80 9.66 10.58
C LYS A 209 34.09 10.24 10.01
N PRO A 210 35.27 9.67 10.31
CA PRO A 210 36.55 10.20 9.83
C PRO A 210 36.78 9.96 8.33
N TYR A 211 36.03 9.04 7.71
CA TYR A 211 36.26 8.54 6.35
C TYR A 211 35.26 9.04 5.30
N ARG A 212 34.29 9.89 5.67
CA ARG A 212 33.35 10.51 4.73
C ARG A 212 33.03 11.94 5.12
N GLU A 213 32.59 12.73 4.15
CA GLU A 213 32.03 14.05 4.41
C GLU A 213 30.70 13.96 5.18
N ARG A 214 30.23 15.11 5.68
CA ARG A 214 28.97 15.20 6.40
C ARG A 214 27.80 15.02 5.42
N ASN A 215 26.95 14.02 5.69
CA ASN A 215 25.66 13.89 5.01
C ASN A 215 24.65 14.89 5.57
N VAL A 216 23.84 15.46 4.69
CA VAL A 216 22.71 16.34 5.02
C VAL A 216 21.50 15.82 4.28
N ILE A 217 20.40 15.62 5.01
CA ILE A 217 19.12 15.20 4.45
C ILE A 217 18.22 16.43 4.44
N THR A 218 17.85 16.87 3.23
CA THR A 218 17.01 18.04 3.00
C THR A 218 16.26 17.87 1.69
N SER A 219 15.00 18.31 1.66
CA SER A 219 14.20 18.49 0.45
C SER A 219 14.19 19.93 -0.07
N LEU A 220 14.84 20.86 0.65
CA LEU A 220 14.98 22.25 0.23
C LEU A 220 16.05 22.39 -0.86
N GLU A 221 15.63 22.86 -2.03
CA GLU A 221 16.50 23.34 -3.10
C GLU A 221 15.95 24.69 -3.59
N MET A 222 16.80 25.72 -3.59
CA MET A 222 16.41 27.08 -3.96
C MET A 222 16.71 27.39 -5.43
N ASP A 223 17.70 26.72 -6.00
CA ASP A 223 18.04 26.86 -7.41
C ASP A 223 17.08 26.05 -8.28
N SER A 224 16.39 26.72 -9.20
CA SER A 224 15.37 26.08 -10.02
C SER A 224 15.94 25.05 -10.99
N ASP A 225 17.14 25.25 -11.51
CA ASP A 225 17.78 24.32 -12.43
C ASP A 225 18.21 23.04 -11.68
N ILE A 226 18.70 23.18 -10.45
CA ILE A 226 19.02 22.02 -9.60
C ILE A 226 17.74 21.29 -9.19
N MET A 227 16.67 22.02 -8.85
CA MET A 227 15.40 21.41 -8.47
C MET A 227 14.73 20.68 -9.63
N GLU A 228 14.83 21.18 -10.86
CA GLU A 228 14.37 20.46 -12.05
C GLU A 228 15.12 19.13 -12.20
N ASN A 229 16.45 19.14 -12.06
CA ASN A 229 17.26 17.91 -12.09
C ASN A 229 16.87 16.92 -10.98
N ASN A 230 16.52 17.40 -9.79
CA ASN A 230 15.96 16.54 -8.72
C ASN A 230 14.63 15.90 -9.15
N ASN A 231 13.72 16.67 -9.75
CA ASN A 231 12.44 16.15 -10.24
C ASN A 231 12.63 15.11 -11.34
N LEU A 232 13.53 15.36 -12.31
CA LEU A 232 13.87 14.38 -13.34
C LEU A 232 14.38 13.08 -12.72
N ARG A 233 15.29 13.15 -11.73
CA ARG A 233 15.76 11.98 -10.97
C ARG A 233 14.61 11.25 -10.27
N PHE A 234 13.66 11.98 -9.68
CA PHE A 234 12.48 11.37 -9.06
C PHE A 234 11.60 10.65 -10.08
N GLN A 235 11.33 11.26 -11.24
CA GLN A 235 10.54 10.63 -12.29
C GLN A 235 11.22 9.37 -12.87
N GLU A 236 12.54 9.40 -13.07
CA GLU A 236 13.31 8.21 -13.48
C GLU A 236 13.19 7.08 -12.45
N LYS A 237 13.28 7.40 -11.15
CA LYS A 237 13.07 6.44 -10.07
C LYS A 237 11.67 5.83 -10.12
N TYR A 238 10.64 6.62 -10.35
CA TYR A 238 9.25 6.15 -10.44
C TYR A 238 9.00 5.29 -11.69
N ALA A 239 9.57 5.66 -12.83
CA ALA A 239 9.51 4.84 -14.05
C ALA A 239 10.18 3.48 -13.84
N LYS A 240 11.31 3.45 -13.12
CA LYS A 240 11.99 2.20 -12.77
C LYS A 240 11.14 1.31 -11.85
N MET A 241 10.43 1.90 -10.88
CA MET A 241 9.47 1.14 -10.08
C MET A 241 8.40 0.49 -10.97
N GLU A 242 7.84 1.23 -11.93
CA GLU A 242 6.83 0.72 -12.85
C GLU A 242 7.31 -0.42 -13.74
N GLU A 243 8.60 -0.45 -14.08
CA GLU A 243 9.20 -1.52 -14.88
C GLU A 243 9.53 -2.77 -14.04
N GLU A 244 10.11 -2.60 -12.85
CA GLU A 244 10.73 -3.70 -12.11
C GLU A 244 9.83 -4.33 -11.04
N ASP A 245 8.91 -3.57 -10.43
CA ASP A 245 8.18 -4.01 -9.23
C ASP A 245 6.66 -3.84 -9.35
N LEU A 246 6.13 -4.00 -10.58
CA LEU A 246 4.70 -4.14 -10.82
C LEU A 246 4.22 -5.52 -10.36
N LEU A 247 3.24 -5.57 -9.45
CA LEU A 247 2.64 -6.82 -8.97
C LEU A 247 1.13 -6.81 -9.22
N PHE A 248 0.63 -7.88 -9.82
CA PHE A 248 -0.80 -8.11 -10.03
C PHE A 248 -1.05 -9.61 -10.16
N GLU A 249 -2.32 -9.99 -10.08
CA GLU A 249 -2.78 -11.36 -10.26
C GLU A 249 -3.91 -11.39 -11.29
N GLU A 250 -3.86 -12.37 -12.19
CA GLU A 250 -4.92 -12.67 -13.13
C GLU A 250 -5.56 -14.00 -12.74
N ILE A 251 -6.87 -14.00 -12.53
CA ILE A 251 -7.64 -15.19 -12.17
C ILE A 251 -8.64 -15.45 -13.29
N GLN A 252 -8.44 -16.57 -13.98
CA GLN A 252 -9.30 -17.05 -15.06
C GLN A 252 -9.53 -15.98 -16.14
N CYS A 253 -8.46 -15.34 -16.60
CA CYS A 253 -8.49 -14.27 -17.61
C CYS A 253 -8.27 -14.79 -19.04
N GLU A 254 -7.79 -16.01 -19.22
CA GLU A 254 -7.33 -16.55 -20.51
C GLU A 254 -8.48 -16.71 -21.52
N ASP A 255 -9.66 -17.11 -21.07
CA ASP A 255 -10.87 -17.26 -21.88
C ASP A 255 -11.97 -16.24 -21.53
N ALA A 256 -11.64 -15.24 -20.70
CA ALA A 256 -12.61 -14.28 -20.19
C ALA A 256 -13.22 -13.42 -21.32
N GLU A 257 -14.54 -13.30 -21.31
CA GLU A 257 -15.31 -12.36 -22.13
C GLU A 257 -15.68 -11.10 -21.35
N TYR A 258 -15.66 -11.14 -20.01
CA TYR A 258 -15.87 -9.99 -19.14
C TYR A 258 -14.78 -9.95 -18.06
N LEU A 259 -14.33 -8.75 -17.69
CA LEU A 259 -13.28 -8.58 -16.69
C LEU A 259 -13.83 -7.85 -15.46
N LEU A 260 -13.56 -8.39 -14.28
CA LEU A 260 -13.63 -7.65 -13.03
C LEU A 260 -12.26 -7.07 -12.71
N VAL A 261 -12.20 -5.81 -12.27
CA VAL A 261 -10.97 -5.20 -11.74
C VAL A 261 -11.26 -4.69 -10.34
N ALA A 262 -10.55 -5.23 -9.36
CA ALA A 262 -10.74 -4.92 -7.94
C ALA A 262 -9.45 -5.15 -7.15
N PHE A 263 -9.25 -4.41 -6.06
CA PHE A 263 -8.11 -4.58 -5.15
C PHE A 263 -8.57 -4.86 -3.72
N GLY A 264 -7.64 -5.31 -2.86
CA GLY A 264 -7.89 -5.55 -1.45
C GLY A 264 -9.10 -6.45 -1.15
N SER A 265 -9.92 -6.07 -0.18
CA SER A 265 -11.14 -6.82 0.17
C SER A 265 -12.16 -6.92 -0.98
N SER A 266 -12.30 -5.91 -1.83
CA SER A 266 -13.17 -5.98 -3.02
C SER A 266 -12.74 -7.08 -3.99
N ALA A 267 -11.43 -7.29 -4.17
CA ALA A 267 -10.91 -8.39 -4.99
C ALA A 267 -11.30 -9.76 -4.41
N ARG A 268 -11.27 -9.89 -3.08
CA ARG A 268 -11.69 -11.12 -2.39
C ARG A 268 -13.17 -11.44 -2.63
N VAL A 269 -14.04 -10.44 -2.64
CA VAL A 269 -15.45 -10.61 -3.01
C VAL A 269 -15.56 -11.05 -4.47
N CYS A 270 -14.80 -10.40 -5.36
CA CYS A 270 -14.82 -10.69 -6.79
C CYS A 270 -14.34 -12.09 -7.14
N LEU A 271 -13.41 -12.69 -6.37
CA LEU A 271 -13.02 -14.10 -6.54
C LEU A 271 -14.24 -15.02 -6.53
N LYS A 272 -15.13 -14.86 -5.53
CA LYS A 272 -16.35 -15.67 -5.47
C LYS A 272 -17.38 -15.28 -6.52
N THR A 273 -17.42 -14.01 -6.93
CA THR A 273 -18.28 -13.57 -8.05
C THR A 273 -17.88 -14.24 -9.36
N VAL A 274 -16.58 -14.39 -9.63
CA VAL A 274 -16.10 -15.08 -10.83
C VAL A 274 -16.56 -16.54 -10.85
N ASP A 275 -16.46 -17.27 -9.72
CA ASP A 275 -16.99 -18.63 -9.62
C ASP A 275 -18.48 -18.68 -10.00
N LEU A 276 -19.29 -17.81 -9.39
CA LEU A 276 -20.74 -17.78 -9.59
C LEU A 276 -21.11 -17.39 -11.04
N ALA A 277 -20.38 -16.46 -11.64
CA ALA A 277 -20.55 -16.07 -13.03
C ALA A 277 -20.27 -17.27 -13.96
N ARG A 278 -19.17 -17.99 -13.72
CA ARG A 278 -18.78 -19.15 -14.53
C ARG A 278 -19.73 -20.33 -14.35
N GLU A 279 -20.27 -20.56 -13.14
CA GLU A 279 -21.35 -21.53 -12.90
C GLU A 279 -22.60 -21.25 -13.75
N LYS A 280 -22.89 -19.97 -14.03
CA LYS A 280 -23.96 -19.54 -14.95
C LYS A 280 -23.55 -19.53 -16.44
N GLY A 281 -22.32 -19.93 -16.78
CA GLY A 281 -21.81 -19.90 -18.14
C GLY A 281 -21.28 -18.53 -18.61
N ILE A 282 -21.19 -17.54 -17.73
CA ILE A 282 -20.58 -16.24 -18.01
C ILE A 282 -19.06 -16.38 -17.80
N LYS A 283 -18.28 -16.18 -18.88
CA LYS A 283 -16.82 -16.22 -18.81
C LYS A 283 -16.25 -14.95 -18.21
N ALA A 284 -16.37 -14.78 -16.90
CA ALA A 284 -15.75 -13.70 -16.16
C ALA A 284 -14.31 -14.06 -15.76
N GLY A 285 -13.41 -13.07 -15.79
CA GLY A 285 -12.09 -13.13 -15.16
C GLY A 285 -11.91 -12.00 -14.15
N LEU A 286 -10.88 -12.08 -13.31
CA LEU A 286 -10.51 -11.03 -12.35
C LEU A 286 -9.05 -10.64 -12.54
N LEU A 287 -8.80 -9.36 -12.76
CA LEU A 287 -7.47 -8.76 -12.59
C LEU A 287 -7.43 -8.05 -11.23
N ARG A 288 -6.54 -8.50 -10.36
CA ARG A 288 -6.30 -7.92 -9.03
C ARG A 288 -4.97 -7.18 -9.01
N PRO A 289 -4.97 -5.83 -8.95
CA PRO A 289 -3.75 -5.09 -8.64
C PRO A 289 -3.27 -5.44 -7.23
N ILE A 290 -2.02 -5.90 -7.11
CA ILE A 290 -1.34 -6.07 -5.83
C ILE A 290 -0.60 -4.77 -5.49
N THR A 291 0.02 -4.15 -6.50
CA THR A 291 0.48 -2.76 -6.42
C THR A 291 -0.57 -1.82 -7.02
N LEU A 292 -0.89 -0.75 -6.29
CA LEU A 292 -1.74 0.35 -6.78
C LEU A 292 -0.89 1.48 -7.37
N PHE A 293 0.35 1.61 -6.89
CA PHE A 293 1.44 2.21 -7.62
C PHE A 293 2.70 1.35 -7.37
N PRO A 294 3.38 0.86 -8.42
CA PRO A 294 3.01 0.87 -9.83
C PRO A 294 1.62 0.27 -10.13
N PHE A 295 0.91 0.81 -11.12
CA PHE A 295 -0.42 0.33 -11.51
C PHE A 295 -0.34 -0.57 -12.77
N PRO A 296 -1.09 -1.69 -12.89
CA PRO A 296 -1.03 -2.63 -14.02
C PRO A 296 -1.70 -2.10 -15.30
N LYS A 297 -1.25 -0.95 -15.80
CA LYS A 297 -1.77 -0.31 -17.02
C LYS A 297 -1.65 -1.22 -18.26
N LYS A 298 -0.47 -1.82 -18.47
CA LYS A 298 -0.19 -2.68 -19.64
C LYS A 298 -1.00 -4.00 -19.60
N PRO A 299 -1.08 -4.74 -18.48
CA PRO A 299 -1.97 -5.89 -18.35
C PRO A 299 -3.44 -5.56 -18.62
N ILE A 300 -3.97 -4.49 -18.01
CA ILE A 300 -5.36 -4.05 -18.23
C ILE A 300 -5.60 -3.73 -19.72
N ALA A 301 -4.68 -2.98 -20.35
CA ALA A 301 -4.74 -2.65 -21.77
C ALA A 301 -4.72 -3.90 -22.69
N ALA A 302 -4.02 -4.96 -22.30
CA ALA A 302 -3.99 -6.21 -23.04
C ALA A 302 -5.33 -6.94 -22.95
N LEU A 303 -5.87 -7.11 -21.74
CA LEU A 303 -7.16 -7.77 -21.51
C LEU A 303 -8.33 -7.00 -22.11
N ALA A 304 -8.26 -5.67 -22.14
CA ALA A 304 -9.25 -4.80 -22.75
C ALA A 304 -9.50 -5.08 -24.25
N LYS A 305 -8.51 -5.65 -24.95
CA LYS A 305 -8.63 -6.04 -26.37
C LYS A 305 -9.39 -7.36 -26.56
N GLN A 306 -9.50 -8.16 -25.52
CA GLN A 306 -10.13 -9.49 -25.53
C GLN A 306 -11.57 -9.43 -25.03
N VAL A 307 -11.82 -8.68 -23.95
CA VAL A 307 -13.10 -8.68 -23.25
C VAL A 307 -14.11 -7.73 -23.90
N LYS A 308 -15.40 -8.03 -23.69
CA LYS A 308 -16.56 -7.24 -24.14
C LYS A 308 -16.92 -6.13 -23.16
N GLY A 309 -16.42 -6.19 -21.92
CA GLY A 309 -16.71 -5.23 -20.87
C GLY A 309 -15.83 -5.40 -19.65
N ILE A 310 -15.58 -4.30 -18.94
CA ILE A 310 -14.81 -4.25 -17.69
C ILE A 310 -15.69 -3.64 -16.59
N LEU A 311 -15.86 -4.36 -15.48
CA LEU A 311 -16.53 -3.86 -14.28
C LEU A 311 -15.48 -3.61 -13.19
N VAL A 312 -15.34 -2.35 -12.80
CA VAL A 312 -14.46 -1.93 -11.70
C VAL A 312 -15.26 -1.93 -10.40
N VAL A 313 -14.79 -2.71 -9.41
CA VAL A 313 -15.51 -2.94 -8.15
C VAL A 313 -14.74 -2.32 -6.99
N GLU A 314 -15.33 -1.34 -6.32
CA GLU A 314 -14.63 -0.53 -5.31
C GLU A 314 -15.51 -0.21 -4.09
N MET A 315 -14.96 -0.24 -2.87
CA MET A 315 -15.65 0.29 -1.67
C MET A 315 -15.51 1.81 -1.54
N ASN A 316 -15.76 2.52 -2.64
CA ASN A 316 -15.75 3.97 -2.76
C ASN A 316 -16.68 4.43 -3.92
N ALA A 317 -16.60 5.71 -4.32
CA ALA A 317 -17.44 6.31 -5.35
C ALA A 317 -16.91 6.16 -6.79
N GLY A 318 -15.83 5.40 -6.99
CA GLY A 318 -15.08 5.25 -8.24
C GLY A 318 -13.81 6.08 -8.22
N GLN A 319 -12.71 5.52 -7.71
CA GLN A 319 -11.39 6.17 -7.74
C GLN A 319 -10.43 5.42 -8.67
N MET A 320 -10.26 4.12 -8.47
CA MET A 320 -9.41 3.27 -9.31
C MET A 320 -9.93 3.17 -10.74
N ILE A 321 -11.25 3.28 -10.96
CA ILE A 321 -11.83 3.28 -12.30
C ILE A 321 -11.18 4.31 -13.23
N GLU A 322 -10.74 5.47 -12.73
CA GLU A 322 -10.07 6.47 -13.57
C GLU A 322 -8.76 5.93 -14.16
N ASP A 323 -7.98 5.18 -13.39
CA ASP A 323 -6.74 4.54 -13.86
C ASP A 323 -7.02 3.38 -14.83
N VAL A 324 -8.10 2.63 -14.60
CA VAL A 324 -8.55 1.58 -15.53
C VAL A 324 -9.00 2.19 -16.87
N GLN A 325 -9.83 3.23 -16.82
CA GLN A 325 -10.30 3.96 -18.01
C GLN A 325 -9.12 4.57 -18.77
N LEU A 326 -8.16 5.16 -18.07
CA LEU A 326 -6.95 5.70 -18.69
C LEU A 326 -6.12 4.61 -19.37
N ALA A 327 -5.92 3.45 -18.72
CA ALA A 327 -5.19 2.33 -19.30
C ALA A 327 -5.86 1.79 -20.59
N VAL A 328 -7.20 1.67 -20.57
CA VAL A 328 -8.00 1.23 -21.72
C VAL A 328 -7.97 2.28 -22.84
N GLY A 329 -8.13 3.56 -22.50
CA GLY A 329 -8.10 4.67 -23.45
C GLY A 329 -6.74 4.82 -24.14
N CYS A 330 -5.64 4.70 -23.40
CA CYS A 330 -4.29 4.69 -23.97
C CYS A 330 -4.04 3.49 -24.92
N ALA A 331 -4.81 2.41 -24.76
CA ALA A 331 -4.77 1.26 -25.67
C ALA A 331 -5.67 1.43 -26.91
N ALA A 332 -6.34 2.59 -27.05
CA ALA A 332 -7.34 2.87 -28.09
C ALA A 332 -8.46 1.81 -28.17
N CYS A 333 -8.84 1.26 -27.01
CA CYS A 333 -9.92 0.29 -26.90
C CYS A 333 -11.22 0.99 -26.50
N GLU A 334 -12.33 0.64 -27.15
CA GLU A 334 -13.67 1.21 -26.87
C GLU A 334 -14.52 0.32 -25.96
N VAL A 335 -13.89 -0.65 -25.29
CA VAL A 335 -14.59 -1.57 -24.38
C VAL A 335 -15.25 -0.77 -23.23
N PRO A 336 -16.51 -1.04 -22.88
CA PRO A 336 -17.17 -0.34 -21.78
C PRO A 336 -16.46 -0.64 -20.46
N VAL A 337 -16.01 0.42 -19.77
CA VAL A 337 -15.45 0.36 -18.41
C VAL A 337 -16.43 1.01 -17.45
N LEU A 338 -17.10 0.20 -16.64
CA LEU A 338 -18.18 0.62 -15.76
C LEU A 338 -17.83 0.42 -14.29
N HIS A 339 -18.38 1.28 -13.44
CA HIS A 339 -18.19 1.21 -11.99
C HIS A 339 -19.37 0.51 -11.29
N PHE A 340 -19.03 -0.31 -10.30
CA PHE A 340 -19.94 -0.75 -9.26
C PHE A 340 -19.26 -0.57 -7.89
N GLY A 341 -19.81 0.34 -7.08
CA GLY A 341 -19.23 0.63 -5.78
C GLY A 341 -20.24 0.82 -4.66
N ARG A 342 -19.77 0.57 -3.45
CA ARG A 342 -20.49 0.76 -2.18
C ARG A 342 -19.65 1.68 -1.30
N MET A 343 -20.33 2.49 -0.49
CA MET A 343 -19.70 3.60 0.22
C MET A 343 -20.02 3.55 1.72
N GLY A 344 -19.27 4.32 2.52
CA GLY A 344 -19.62 4.59 3.91
C GLY A 344 -19.56 3.38 4.85
N GLY A 345 -18.78 2.36 4.53
CA GLY A 345 -18.67 1.15 5.37
C GLY A 345 -19.32 -0.10 4.80
N ILE A 346 -20.04 0.01 3.69
CA ILE A 346 -20.80 -1.12 3.15
C ILE A 346 -19.92 -1.98 2.24
N ILE A 347 -19.85 -3.27 2.55
CA ILE A 347 -19.13 -4.29 1.77
C ILE A 347 -20.10 -4.90 0.74
N HIS A 348 -19.62 -5.14 -0.48
CA HIS A 348 -20.37 -5.86 -1.50
C HIS A 348 -20.53 -7.34 -1.15
N SER A 349 -21.67 -7.93 -1.51
CA SER A 349 -21.77 -9.40 -1.61
C SER A 349 -21.41 -9.90 -3.01
N PRO A 350 -20.94 -11.15 -3.17
CA PRO A 350 -20.63 -11.70 -4.49
C PRO A 350 -21.82 -11.70 -5.45
N VAL A 351 -23.04 -11.86 -4.92
CA VAL A 351 -24.30 -11.85 -5.67
C VAL A 351 -24.65 -10.45 -6.17
N GLU A 352 -24.42 -9.41 -5.36
CA GLU A 352 -24.61 -8.02 -5.82
C GLU A 352 -23.65 -7.66 -6.95
N VAL A 353 -22.38 -8.09 -6.86
CA VAL A 353 -21.40 -7.85 -7.93
C VAL A 353 -21.79 -8.62 -9.20
N LEU A 354 -22.26 -9.87 -9.08
CA LEU A 354 -22.74 -10.64 -10.22
C LEU A 354 -23.94 -9.97 -10.89
N ALA A 355 -24.94 -9.55 -10.10
CA ALA A 355 -26.11 -8.84 -10.62
C ALA A 355 -25.71 -7.52 -11.30
N ALA A 356 -24.74 -6.79 -10.74
CA ALA A 356 -24.21 -5.58 -11.37
C ALA A 356 -23.48 -5.86 -12.69
N LEU A 357 -22.72 -6.97 -12.77
CA LEU A 357 -22.08 -7.43 -14.01
C LEU A 357 -23.13 -7.73 -15.09
N GLU A 358 -24.15 -8.53 -14.74
CA GLU A 358 -25.26 -8.90 -15.63
C GLU A 358 -26.02 -7.66 -16.13
N GLN A 359 -26.47 -6.81 -15.19
CA GLN A 359 -27.27 -5.63 -15.50
C GLN A 359 -26.52 -4.57 -16.32
N LYS A 360 -25.23 -4.32 -15.99
CA LYS A 360 -24.49 -3.19 -16.57
C LYS A 360 -23.75 -3.53 -17.85
N LEU A 361 -23.27 -4.76 -18.01
CA LEU A 361 -22.42 -5.15 -19.14
C LEU A 361 -23.06 -6.17 -20.08
N ILE A 362 -23.96 -7.02 -19.58
CA ILE A 362 -24.59 -8.08 -20.39
C ILE A 362 -25.98 -7.63 -20.88
N GLY A 363 -26.70 -6.86 -20.07
CA GLY A 363 -28.04 -6.36 -20.39
C GLY A 363 -29.16 -7.35 -20.06
N GLU A 364 -28.94 -8.22 -19.06
CA GLU A 364 -29.94 -9.17 -18.53
C GLU A 364 -30.71 -8.61 -17.33
#